data_AF-A0A061D2I8-F1
#
_entry.id   AF-A0A061D2I8-F1
#
_cell.length_a   1.000
_cell.length_b   1.000
_cell.length_c   1.000
_cell.angle_alpha   90.00
_cell.angle_beta   90.00
_cell.angle_gamma   90.00
#
_symmetry.space_group_name_H-M   'P 1'
#
loop_
_entity.id
_entity.type
_entity.pdbx_description
1 polymer ?
#
loop_
_entity_poly.entity_id
_entity_poly.type
_entity_poly.pdbx_seq_one_letter_code
_entity_poly.pdbx_strand_id
1 'polypeptide(L)'
;MAEKFARLRGNTENSAAKAGESVGSAKIRASSLKATPGMFVTCANGSFRDNYKAVKLLGKGSFGEVLLCLNRETGQQYAVKVILKSSVKRKGDHESLLREVNVLKSLDHPNIMKIFEFYEDEKYYYFVTELYTGGELFDEIVSRKCFSEQDAAKIIKQVLSGINYMHKQNVVHRDLKPENLLLESKEPNANIRIIDFGLSTYCDLNSKMKDKIGTAYYIAPDVLKGVYDSKCDIWSIGVILYILLCGFPPFNGANESEIIKKVQTGKYTFDLPQWRKVSESAKDLISRMITYNPAKRISANEALEHHWLTYMTRDYGVDLPSLELSINNMKSFYYTQKLSQAALLYIGSKLITKEESNHLTTIFRRMDTNGDGQLDRNELIRGFSEYLHLKGSPLDDSEVVKVEEQVDQILQDIDFDKNGFIDYSEFLTVAMDRRNFMQKERLEKAFKLFDADNSGSISSAELGKLFGVTDVSEEDWQRVLHEVDTNNDGVIDFAEFQAMLSKLV
;
A
#
# COMPACT_ATOMS: atom_id res chain seq x y z
N MET A 1 -36.72 -41.57 -57.25
CA MET A 1 -35.62 -41.24 -56.32
C MET A 1 -35.67 -39.74 -55.98
N ALA A 2 -36.67 -39.12 -55.36
CA ALA A 2 -37.74 -39.52 -54.43
C ALA A 2 -37.23 -40.39 -53.28
N GLU A 3 -37.20 -39.78 -52.08
CA GLU A 3 -36.85 -40.30 -50.75
C GLU A 3 -35.37 -40.40 -50.34
N LYS A 4 -35.08 -39.78 -49.17
CA LYS A 4 -33.84 -39.81 -48.36
C LYS A 4 -32.67 -39.00 -48.95
N PHE A 5 -32.36 -37.78 -48.53
CA PHE A 5 -32.18 -37.31 -47.16
C PHE A 5 -32.47 -35.80 -47.06
N ALA A 6 -33.69 -35.48 -46.62
CA ALA A 6 -33.96 -34.30 -45.84
C ALA A 6 -33.80 -34.70 -44.37
N ARG A 7 -32.82 -34.14 -43.66
CA ARG A 7 -32.79 -33.97 -42.20
C ARG A 7 -31.57 -33.14 -41.82
N LEU A 8 -31.80 -32.12 -40.99
CA LEU A 8 -30.84 -31.26 -40.31
C LEU A 8 -30.36 -30.01 -41.09
N ARG A 9 -31.32 -29.25 -41.64
CA ARG A 9 -31.30 -27.78 -41.49
C ARG A 9 -32.47 -27.42 -40.58
N GLY A 10 -32.17 -26.86 -39.41
CA GLY A 10 -33.15 -26.43 -38.45
C GLY A 10 -32.56 -25.41 -37.49
N ASN A 11 -33.06 -24.18 -37.64
CA ASN A 11 -33.18 -23.13 -36.62
C ASN A 11 -31.92 -22.51 -36.02
N THR A 12 -31.69 -21.23 -36.35
CA THR A 12 -31.53 -20.16 -35.35
C THR A 12 -31.72 -18.79 -36.02
N GLU A 13 -32.95 -18.50 -36.43
CA GLU A 13 -33.46 -17.11 -36.52
C GLU A 13 -34.41 -16.91 -35.34
N ASN A 14 -33.92 -16.33 -34.24
CA ASN A 14 -34.68 -15.56 -33.25
C ASN A 14 -33.77 -15.20 -32.07
N SER A 15 -33.31 -13.95 -32.00
CA SER A 15 -33.13 -13.15 -30.76
C SER A 15 -32.33 -11.87 -31.03
N ALA A 16 -32.83 -11.02 -31.93
CA ALA A 16 -32.38 -9.63 -32.04
C ALA A 16 -33.56 -8.72 -31.69
N ALA A 17 -33.94 -8.69 -30.41
CA ALA A 17 -34.81 -7.66 -29.81
C ALA A 17 -34.93 -7.88 -28.30
N LYS A 18 -34.08 -7.18 -27.52
CA LYS A 18 -34.31 -6.68 -26.15
C LYS A 18 -32.96 -6.27 -25.55
N ALA A 19 -32.52 -5.05 -25.87
CA ALA A 19 -31.44 -4.37 -25.17
C ALA A 19 -31.99 -3.00 -24.74
N GLY A 20 -32.50 -2.95 -23.51
CA GLY A 20 -33.12 -1.76 -22.94
C GLY A 20 -33.99 -2.14 -21.77
N GLU A 21 -33.39 -2.44 -20.61
CA GLU A 21 -34.01 -2.29 -19.29
C GLU A 21 -32.97 -2.52 -18.17
N SER A 22 -32.93 -1.56 -17.24
CA SER A 22 -32.37 -1.54 -15.88
C SER A 22 -31.18 -2.44 -15.53
N VAL A 23 -30.03 -1.82 -15.26
CA VAL A 23 -28.96 -2.44 -14.45
C VAL A 23 -29.45 -2.51 -13.00
N GLY A 24 -30.11 -3.62 -12.68
CA GLY A 24 -30.48 -3.97 -11.30
C GLY A 24 -29.23 -4.30 -10.49
N SER A 25 -29.23 -3.85 -9.24
CA SER A 25 -28.29 -4.20 -8.18
C SER A 25 -28.11 -5.73 -8.09
N ALA A 26 -26.97 -6.23 -8.56
CA ALA A 26 -26.59 -7.61 -8.35
C ALA A 26 -26.29 -7.81 -6.85
N LYS A 27 -27.13 -8.58 -6.15
CA LYS A 27 -26.86 -9.06 -4.79
C LYS A 27 -25.62 -9.94 -4.83
N ILE A 28 -24.49 -9.41 -4.37
CA ILE A 28 -23.29 -10.19 -4.05
C ILE A 28 -23.66 -11.05 -2.84
N ARG A 29 -23.76 -12.37 -3.01
CA ARG A 29 -23.77 -13.29 -1.85
C ARG A 29 -22.41 -13.19 -1.19
N ALA A 30 -22.38 -12.86 0.10
CA ALA A 30 -21.16 -12.67 0.87
C ALA A 30 -20.25 -13.90 0.75
N SER A 31 -19.15 -13.77 0.02
CA SER A 31 -17.89 -14.39 0.45
C SER A 31 -17.55 -13.82 1.82
N SER A 32 -17.02 -14.64 2.73
CA SER A 32 -16.61 -14.28 4.10
C SER A 32 -16.14 -12.83 4.23
N LEU A 33 -16.64 -12.07 5.21
CA LEU A 33 -16.20 -10.71 5.50
C LEU A 33 -14.67 -10.62 5.63
N LYS A 34 -14.03 -9.79 4.81
CA LYS A 34 -12.57 -9.58 4.77
C LYS A 34 -12.25 -8.19 5.30
N ALA A 35 -11.49 -8.08 6.39
CA ALA A 35 -11.13 -6.78 6.94
C ALA A 35 -9.86 -6.26 6.25
N THR A 36 -9.89 -5.02 5.73
CA THR A 36 -8.74 -4.41 5.07
C THR A 36 -8.59 -2.96 5.52
N PRO A 37 -7.37 -2.40 5.59
CA PRO A 37 -7.18 -0.99 5.99
C PRO A 37 -7.92 0.02 5.10
N GLY A 38 -8.17 -0.35 3.85
CA GLY A 38 -8.92 0.45 2.88
C GLY A 38 -10.38 0.66 3.25
N MET A 39 -11.02 -0.27 3.95
CA MET A 39 -12.46 -0.18 4.28
C MET A 39 -12.75 0.98 5.24
N PHE A 40 -11.78 1.34 6.07
CA PHE A 40 -11.87 2.45 7.03
C PHE A 40 -11.67 3.82 6.39
N VAL A 41 -11.33 3.89 5.11
CA VAL A 41 -11.22 5.17 4.39
C VAL A 41 -12.63 5.65 4.11
N THR A 42 -13.10 6.53 4.99
CA THR A 42 -14.42 7.15 4.93
C THR A 42 -14.51 8.07 3.71
N CYS A 43 -15.55 7.87 2.91
CA CYS A 43 -15.95 8.81 1.88
C CYS A 43 -17.07 9.66 2.46
N ALA A 44 -16.72 10.81 3.01
CA ALA A 44 -17.67 11.69 3.67
C ALA A 44 -18.25 12.73 2.70
N ASN A 45 -19.58 12.72 2.56
CA ASN A 45 -20.33 13.82 1.97
C ASN A 45 -20.61 14.84 3.07
N GLY A 46 -19.79 15.88 3.17
CA GLY A 46 -19.87 16.82 4.28
C GLY A 46 -18.79 17.90 4.26
N SER A 47 -18.85 18.82 5.22
CA SER A 47 -17.89 19.92 5.32
C SER A 47 -16.58 19.43 5.94
N PHE A 48 -15.54 19.27 5.11
CA PHE A 48 -14.16 19.03 5.54
C PHE A 48 -13.71 19.99 6.67
N ARG A 49 -14.22 21.23 6.66
CA ARG A 49 -13.85 22.29 7.60
C ARG A 49 -14.36 22.07 9.02
N ASP A 50 -15.34 21.19 9.20
CA ASP A 50 -15.93 20.87 10.49
C ASP A 50 -14.98 20.01 11.32
N ASN A 51 -14.23 19.13 10.63
CA ASN A 51 -13.27 18.20 11.25
C ASN A 51 -11.83 18.71 11.18
N TYR A 52 -11.48 19.50 10.16
CA TYR A 52 -10.11 19.94 9.93
C TYR A 52 -9.94 21.45 9.89
N LYS A 53 -8.77 21.90 10.32
CA LYS A 53 -8.30 23.29 10.23
C LYS A 53 -7.03 23.35 9.39
N ALA A 54 -7.07 24.06 8.27
CA ALA A 54 -5.87 24.35 7.48
C ALA A 54 -4.91 25.27 8.26
N VAL A 55 -3.63 24.96 8.20
CA VAL A 55 -2.55 25.68 8.92
C VAL A 55 -1.59 26.34 7.94
N LYS A 56 -1.07 25.58 6.97
CA LYS A 56 0.01 26.05 6.09
C LYS A 56 -0.09 25.40 4.71
N LEU A 57 0.23 26.14 3.65
CA LEU A 57 0.45 25.57 2.33
C LEU A 57 1.78 24.78 2.31
N LEU A 58 1.71 23.49 1.98
CA LEU A 58 2.88 22.62 1.82
C LEU A 58 3.40 22.64 0.38
N GLY A 59 2.50 22.66 -0.61
CA GLY A 59 2.88 22.69 -2.02
C GLY A 59 1.70 23.00 -2.95
N LYS A 60 2.00 23.32 -4.21
CA LYS A 60 1.01 23.47 -5.28
C LYS A 60 1.35 22.53 -6.42
N GLY A 61 0.41 21.65 -6.76
CA GLY A 61 0.52 20.74 -7.89
C GLY A 61 -0.29 21.22 -9.10
N SER A 62 -0.27 20.42 -10.17
CA SER A 62 -1.01 20.68 -11.41
C SER A 62 -2.54 20.67 -11.23
N PHE A 63 -3.05 19.89 -10.27
CA PHE A 63 -4.49 19.70 -10.05
C PHE A 63 -5.03 20.43 -8.81
N GLY A 64 -4.16 20.94 -7.93
CA GLY A 64 -4.60 21.49 -6.66
C GLY A 64 -3.47 21.90 -5.71
N GLU A 65 -3.84 22.20 -4.48
CA GLU A 65 -2.91 22.62 -3.42
C GLU A 65 -2.84 21.54 -2.35
N VAL A 66 -1.66 21.38 -1.74
CA VAL A 66 -1.47 20.48 -0.59
C VAL A 66 -1.29 21.33 0.65
N LEU A 67 -2.13 21.12 1.65
CA LEU A 67 -2.18 21.88 2.89
C LEU A 67 -1.78 21.01 4.08
N LEU A 68 -1.03 21.57 5.02
CA LEU A 68 -0.93 21.06 6.38
C LEU A 68 -2.23 21.39 7.09
N CYS A 69 -2.92 20.37 7.60
CA CYS A 69 -4.16 20.51 8.35
C CYS A 69 -4.04 19.84 9.72
N LEU A 70 -4.77 20.38 10.69
CA LEU A 70 -4.94 19.78 12.01
C LEU A 70 -6.35 19.20 12.09
N ASN A 71 -6.49 17.96 12.54
CA ASN A 71 -7.77 17.47 13.03
C ASN A 71 -8.15 18.30 14.28
N ARG A 72 -9.38 18.81 14.32
CA ARG A 72 -9.82 19.75 15.36
C ARG A 72 -10.05 19.10 16.71
N GLU A 73 -10.40 17.82 16.73
CA GLU A 73 -10.62 17.05 17.97
C GLU A 73 -9.28 16.62 18.56
N THR A 74 -8.38 16.09 17.74
CA THR A 74 -7.15 15.43 18.23
C THR A 74 -5.90 16.31 18.17
N GLY A 75 -5.92 17.38 17.37
CA GLY A 75 -4.73 18.17 17.06
C GLY A 75 -3.72 17.45 16.15
N GLN A 76 -4.01 16.23 15.69
CA GLN A 76 -3.11 15.46 14.81
C GLN A 76 -2.92 16.17 13.46
N GLN A 77 -1.69 16.13 12.96
CA GLN A 77 -1.30 16.75 11.69
C GLN A 77 -1.46 15.80 10.51
N TYR A 78 -1.97 16.36 9.40
CA TYR A 78 -2.17 15.65 8.14
C TYR A 78 -1.74 16.52 6.95
N ALA A 79 -1.38 15.86 5.85
CA ALA A 79 -1.27 16.50 4.55
C ALA A 79 -2.61 16.34 3.81
N VAL A 80 -3.18 17.43 3.30
CA VAL A 80 -4.48 17.42 2.62
C VAL A 80 -4.35 17.99 1.23
N LYS A 81 -4.49 17.14 0.20
CA LYS A 81 -4.56 17.55 -1.22
C LYS A 81 -5.97 18.03 -1.51
N VAL A 82 -6.11 19.30 -1.87
CA VAL A 82 -7.37 19.99 -2.17
C VAL A 82 -7.46 20.22 -3.67
N ILE A 83 -8.45 19.61 -4.32
CA ILE A 83 -8.65 19.67 -5.77
C ILE A 83 -9.97 20.37 -6.06
N LEU A 84 -9.93 21.42 -6.88
CA LEU A 84 -11.13 22.17 -7.28
C LEU A 84 -11.94 21.37 -8.31
N LYS A 85 -13.22 21.11 -8.07
CA LYS A 85 -14.08 20.38 -9.02
C LYS A 85 -14.11 21.02 -10.41
N SER A 86 -14.06 22.35 -10.48
CA SER A 86 -14.02 23.05 -11.76
C SER A 86 -12.67 22.97 -12.49
N SER A 87 -11.59 22.46 -11.88
CA SER A 87 -10.36 22.11 -12.62
C SER A 87 -10.45 20.71 -13.25
N VAL A 88 -11.36 19.87 -12.74
CA VAL A 88 -11.69 18.52 -13.21
C VAL A 88 -12.77 18.58 -14.30
N LYS A 89 -12.50 19.27 -15.42
CA LYS A 89 -13.52 19.60 -16.44
C LYS A 89 -13.82 18.48 -17.44
N ARG A 90 -12.91 17.51 -17.63
CA ARG A 90 -13.09 16.45 -18.63
C ARG A 90 -13.75 15.24 -17.99
N LYS A 91 -14.66 14.58 -18.71
CA LYS A 91 -15.39 13.40 -18.23
C LYS A 91 -14.48 12.30 -17.62
N GLY A 92 -13.23 12.17 -18.07
CA GLY A 92 -12.26 11.21 -17.53
C GLY A 92 -11.48 11.68 -16.30
N ASP A 93 -11.48 12.98 -15.97
CA ASP A 93 -10.70 13.49 -14.82
C ASP A 93 -11.36 13.08 -13.49
N HIS A 94 -12.70 13.02 -13.42
CA HIS A 94 -13.42 12.54 -12.22
C HIS A 94 -13.22 11.03 -11.98
N GLU A 95 -13.31 10.22 -13.05
CA GLU A 95 -13.01 8.78 -12.97
C GLU A 95 -11.56 8.52 -12.55
N SER A 96 -10.63 9.37 -12.99
CA SER A 96 -9.21 9.27 -12.61
C SER A 96 -9.00 9.60 -11.14
N LEU A 97 -9.74 10.58 -10.59
CA LEU A 97 -9.69 10.95 -9.19
C LEU A 97 -10.26 9.84 -8.29
N LEU A 98 -11.41 9.26 -8.64
CA LEU A 98 -11.95 8.10 -7.92
C LEU A 98 -11.03 6.88 -8.03
N ARG A 99 -10.34 6.73 -9.17
CA ARG A 99 -9.31 5.69 -9.34
C ARG A 99 -8.11 5.92 -8.40
N GLU A 100 -7.63 7.15 -8.26
CA GLU A 100 -6.56 7.50 -7.30
C GLU A 100 -6.96 7.11 -5.87
N VAL A 101 -8.20 7.44 -5.46
CA VAL A 101 -8.74 7.03 -4.15
C VAL A 101 -8.77 5.51 -4.02
N ASN A 102 -9.32 4.80 -5.01
CA ASN A 102 -9.45 3.33 -4.93
C ASN A 102 -8.08 2.63 -4.92
N VAL A 103 -7.12 3.11 -5.70
CA VAL A 103 -5.74 2.63 -5.67
C VAL A 103 -5.13 2.84 -4.30
N LEU A 104 -5.23 4.04 -3.73
CA LEU A 104 -4.70 4.31 -2.39
C LEU A 104 -5.39 3.48 -1.29
N LYS A 105 -6.69 3.20 -1.44
CA LYS A 105 -7.43 2.32 -0.52
C LYS A 105 -6.97 0.87 -0.60
N SER A 106 -6.52 0.40 -1.76
CA SER A 106 -6.10 -0.99 -1.96
C SER A 106 -4.63 -1.25 -1.65
N LEU A 107 -3.86 -0.24 -1.24
CA LEU A 107 -2.42 -0.38 -0.98
C LEU A 107 -2.12 -0.25 0.51
N ASP A 108 -1.38 -1.21 1.05
CA ASP A 108 -0.87 -1.21 2.42
C ASP A 108 0.59 -1.64 2.44
N HIS A 109 1.50 -0.67 2.55
CA HIS A 109 2.94 -0.93 2.47
C HIS A 109 3.75 0.13 3.24
N PRO A 110 4.85 -0.24 3.93
CA PRO A 110 5.67 0.70 4.71
C PRO A 110 6.38 1.78 3.90
N ASN A 111 6.39 1.68 2.57
CA ASN A 111 7.01 2.64 1.65
C ASN A 111 6.02 3.29 0.67
N ILE A 112 4.71 3.09 0.86
CA ILE A 112 3.65 3.75 0.08
C ILE A 112 2.91 4.73 0.99
N MET A 113 2.43 5.83 0.42
CA MET A 113 1.67 6.81 1.18
C MET A 113 0.35 6.24 1.70
N LYS A 114 -0.07 6.71 2.88
CA LYS A 114 -1.30 6.27 3.50
C LYS A 114 -2.41 7.30 3.40
N ILE A 115 -3.58 6.86 2.94
CA ILE A 115 -4.82 7.63 2.96
C ILE A 115 -5.65 7.29 4.21
N PHE A 116 -6.19 8.33 4.84
CA PHE A 116 -7.04 8.21 6.02
C PHE A 116 -8.50 8.46 5.66
N GLU A 117 -8.79 9.57 4.98
CA GLU A 117 -10.16 9.98 4.68
C GLU A 117 -10.23 10.65 3.30
N PHE A 118 -11.41 10.61 2.70
CA PHE A 118 -11.73 11.31 1.47
C PHE A 118 -13.02 12.12 1.67
N TYR A 119 -12.95 13.44 1.42
CA TYR A 119 -14.13 14.31 1.49
C TYR A 119 -14.47 14.86 0.11
N GLU A 120 -15.77 15.03 -0.09
CA GLU A 120 -16.34 15.74 -1.23
C GLU A 120 -17.34 16.80 -0.74
N ASP A 121 -17.10 18.07 -1.09
CA ASP A 121 -18.07 19.16 -0.90
C ASP A 121 -18.55 19.72 -2.25
N GLU A 122 -19.37 20.77 -2.26
CA GLU A 122 -19.90 21.35 -3.52
C GLU A 122 -18.81 21.80 -4.51
N LYS A 123 -17.62 22.16 -4.04
CA LYS A 123 -16.56 22.81 -4.84
C LYS A 123 -15.26 22.03 -4.90
N TYR A 124 -14.96 21.17 -3.93
CA TYR A 124 -13.65 20.57 -3.78
C TYR A 124 -13.71 19.07 -3.44
N TYR A 125 -12.64 18.37 -3.82
CA TYR A 125 -12.26 17.07 -3.29
C TYR A 125 -11.09 17.25 -2.31
N TYR A 126 -11.08 16.48 -1.22
CA TYR A 126 -10.03 16.52 -0.20
C TYR A 126 -9.51 15.11 0.05
N PHE A 127 -8.21 14.90 -0.15
CA PHE A 127 -7.52 13.66 0.21
C PHE A 127 -6.77 13.90 1.50
N VAL A 128 -7.22 13.28 2.60
CA VAL A 128 -6.54 13.36 3.90
C VAL A 128 -5.53 12.22 3.98
N THR A 129 -4.25 12.56 3.93
CA THR A 129 -3.14 11.61 3.91
C THR A 129 -2.18 11.86 5.07
N GLU A 130 -1.31 10.89 5.31
CA GLU A 130 -0.22 11.05 6.27
C GLU A 130 0.67 12.25 5.90
N LEU A 131 1.18 12.95 6.93
CA LEU A 131 2.15 14.02 6.76
C LEU A 131 3.58 13.45 6.83
N TYR A 132 4.37 13.71 5.79
CA TYR A 132 5.81 13.42 5.76
C TYR A 132 6.61 14.73 5.83
N THR A 133 7.52 14.83 6.81
CA THR A 133 8.17 16.11 7.15
C THR A 133 9.65 16.20 6.73
N GLY A 134 10.18 15.13 6.13
CA GLY A 134 11.57 15.06 5.67
C GLY A 134 11.83 15.80 4.36
N GLY A 135 10.79 16.16 3.61
CA GLY A 135 10.92 16.81 2.30
C GLY A 135 11.09 15.82 1.16
N GLU A 136 11.33 16.34 -0.04
CA GLU A 136 11.51 15.54 -1.26
C GLU A 136 12.91 14.92 -1.30
N LEU A 137 13.04 13.70 -1.84
CA LEU A 137 14.35 13.11 -2.12
C LEU A 137 15.16 13.98 -3.08
N PHE A 138 14.49 14.74 -3.95
CA PHE A 138 15.13 15.70 -4.85
C PHE A 138 15.98 16.73 -4.09
N ASP A 139 15.45 17.29 -3.00
CA ASP A 139 16.16 18.30 -2.20
C ASP A 139 17.43 17.71 -1.57
N GLU A 140 17.38 16.45 -1.13
CA GLU A 140 18.55 15.72 -0.63
C GLU A 140 19.59 15.45 -1.72
N ILE A 141 19.16 15.15 -2.96
CA ILE A 141 20.07 15.02 -4.11
C ILE A 141 20.80 16.33 -4.37
N VAL A 142 20.06 17.45 -4.37
CA VAL A 142 20.63 18.79 -4.62
C VAL A 142 21.59 19.20 -3.50
N SER A 143 21.25 18.91 -2.24
CA SER A 143 22.05 19.32 -1.08
C SER A 143 23.33 18.51 -0.92
N ARG A 144 23.27 17.17 -1.09
CA ARG A 144 24.42 16.27 -0.88
C ARG A 144 25.30 16.09 -2.12
N LYS A 145 24.82 16.45 -3.32
CA LYS A 145 25.46 16.30 -4.64
C LYS A 145 25.76 14.86 -5.10
N CYS A 146 26.14 13.96 -4.20
CA CYS A 146 26.30 12.53 -4.49
C CYS A 146 25.98 11.68 -3.25
N PHE A 147 25.25 10.58 -3.45
CA PHE A 147 25.03 9.59 -2.40
C PHE A 147 26.18 8.57 -2.39
N SER A 148 26.45 8.00 -1.21
CA SER A 148 27.23 6.78 -1.15
C SER A 148 26.44 5.63 -1.80
N GLU A 149 27.11 4.60 -2.29
CA GLU A 149 26.41 3.42 -2.82
C GLU A 149 25.51 2.78 -1.76
N GLN A 150 25.92 2.80 -0.49
CA GLN A 150 25.12 2.27 0.61
C GLN A 150 23.83 3.07 0.84
N ASP A 151 23.92 4.40 0.88
CA ASP A 151 22.74 5.25 1.05
C ASP A 151 21.79 5.13 -0.15
N ALA A 152 22.34 5.12 -1.37
CA ALA A 152 21.56 4.93 -2.59
C ALA A 152 20.87 3.56 -2.60
N ALA A 153 21.55 2.49 -2.20
CA ALA A 153 20.98 1.15 -2.11
C ALA A 153 19.83 1.09 -1.09
N LYS A 154 19.96 1.72 0.09
CA LYS A 154 18.88 1.78 1.09
C LYS A 154 17.63 2.50 0.56
N ILE A 155 17.80 3.58 -0.19
CA ILE A 155 16.70 4.32 -0.83
C ILE A 155 16.06 3.46 -1.92
N ILE A 156 16.86 2.93 -2.85
CA ILE A 156 16.36 2.15 -3.99
C ILE A 156 15.69 0.86 -3.55
N LYS A 157 16.18 0.20 -2.49
CA LYS A 157 15.51 -0.99 -1.93
C LYS A 157 14.09 -0.66 -1.47
N GLN A 158 13.90 0.45 -0.78
CA GLN A 158 12.57 0.89 -0.32
C GLN A 158 11.63 1.24 -1.47
N VAL A 159 12.15 1.94 -2.50
CA VAL A 159 11.36 2.27 -3.71
C VAL A 159 10.99 1.00 -4.47
N LEU A 160 11.95 0.09 -4.70
CA LEU A 160 11.69 -1.19 -5.36
C LEU A 160 10.70 -2.06 -4.58
N SER A 161 10.79 -2.07 -3.25
CA SER A 161 9.89 -2.81 -2.37
C SER A 161 8.44 -2.35 -2.55
N GLY A 162 8.19 -1.04 -2.43
CA GLY A 162 6.85 -0.49 -2.67
C GLY A 162 6.33 -0.71 -4.10
N ILE A 163 7.21 -0.65 -5.10
CA ILE A 163 6.82 -0.89 -6.50
C ILE A 163 6.59 -2.38 -6.80
N ASN A 164 7.35 -3.29 -6.17
CA ASN A 164 7.11 -4.72 -6.27
C ASN A 164 5.73 -5.08 -5.72
N TYR A 165 5.41 -4.54 -4.53
CA TYR A 165 4.08 -4.66 -3.93
C TYR A 165 2.99 -4.15 -4.88
N MET A 166 3.11 -2.92 -5.39
CA MET A 166 2.15 -2.36 -6.33
C MET A 166 1.96 -3.25 -7.58
N HIS A 167 3.06 -3.73 -8.17
CA HIS A 167 3.01 -4.57 -9.36
C HIS A 167 2.33 -5.92 -9.08
N LYS A 168 2.53 -6.53 -7.90
CA LYS A 168 1.80 -7.72 -7.45
C LYS A 168 0.30 -7.47 -7.28
N GLN A 169 -0.06 -6.26 -6.81
CA GLN A 169 -1.45 -5.80 -6.73
C GLN A 169 -2.02 -5.31 -8.08
N ASN A 170 -1.32 -5.57 -9.19
CA ASN A 170 -1.69 -5.12 -10.53
C ASN A 170 -1.83 -3.59 -10.66
N VAL A 171 -1.10 -2.81 -9.86
CA VAL A 171 -1.06 -1.34 -9.92
C VAL A 171 0.27 -0.89 -10.50
N VAL A 172 0.24 0.12 -11.38
CA VAL A 172 1.45 0.75 -11.97
C VAL A 172 1.44 2.23 -11.64
N HIS A 173 2.59 2.77 -11.21
CA HIS A 173 2.70 4.16 -10.74
C HIS A 173 2.75 5.17 -11.90
N ARG A 174 3.57 4.90 -12.93
CA ARG A 174 3.72 5.66 -14.18
C ARG A 174 4.37 7.06 -14.07
N ASP A 175 4.55 7.63 -12.88
CA ASP A 175 5.27 8.90 -12.69
C ASP A 175 6.26 8.88 -11.51
N LEU A 176 7.11 7.85 -11.44
CA LEU A 176 8.18 7.80 -10.43
C LEU A 176 9.30 8.79 -10.77
N LYS A 177 9.61 9.64 -9.79
CA LYS A 177 10.66 10.66 -9.83
C LYS A 177 11.01 11.10 -8.39
N PRO A 178 12.18 11.70 -8.14
CA PRO A 178 12.58 12.12 -6.80
C PRO A 178 11.60 13.07 -6.09
N GLU A 179 10.84 13.88 -6.85
CA GLU A 179 9.80 14.77 -6.34
C GLU A 179 8.60 13.99 -5.78
N ASN A 180 8.35 12.78 -6.28
CA ASN A 180 7.29 11.87 -5.82
C ASN A 180 7.79 10.85 -4.79
N LEU A 181 8.98 11.08 -4.20
CA LEU A 181 9.57 10.27 -3.14
C LEU A 181 9.84 11.17 -1.93
N LEU A 182 9.03 11.07 -0.88
CA LEU A 182 9.20 11.87 0.33
C LEU A 182 9.98 11.12 1.40
N LEU A 183 10.82 11.85 2.11
CA LEU A 183 11.40 11.39 3.36
C LEU A 183 10.39 11.56 4.47
N GLU A 184 10.25 10.49 5.25
CA GLU A 184 9.25 10.36 6.28
C GLU A 184 9.46 11.38 7.44
N SER A 185 10.71 11.73 7.73
CA SER A 185 11.14 12.75 8.70
C SER A 185 12.54 13.28 8.33
N LYS A 186 13.07 14.23 9.11
CA LYS A 186 14.45 14.73 8.96
C LYS A 186 15.50 13.91 9.70
N GLU A 187 15.08 12.79 10.30
CA GLU A 187 16.00 11.96 11.07
C GLU A 187 16.97 11.22 10.13
N PRO A 188 18.20 10.93 10.59
CA PRO A 188 19.12 10.09 9.84
C PRO A 188 18.49 8.72 9.54
N ASN A 189 18.57 8.27 8.29
CA ASN A 189 17.94 7.04 7.80
C ASN A 189 16.39 7.05 7.82
N ALA A 190 15.75 8.22 7.77
CA ALA A 190 14.30 8.30 7.56
C ALA A 190 13.87 7.48 6.33
N ASN A 191 12.70 6.83 6.44
CA ASN A 191 12.20 5.99 5.37
C ASN A 191 11.75 6.80 4.16
N ILE A 192 11.62 6.13 3.02
CA ILE A 192 11.07 6.69 1.80
C ILE A 192 9.59 6.35 1.67
N ARG A 193 8.78 7.31 1.24
CA ARG A 193 7.36 7.14 0.92
C ARG A 193 7.12 7.55 -0.53
N ILE A 194 6.58 6.62 -1.31
CA ILE A 194 6.08 6.87 -2.67
C ILE A 194 4.76 7.62 -2.54
N ILE A 195 4.66 8.77 -3.21
CA ILE A 195 3.49 9.64 -3.19
C ILE A 195 3.00 9.93 -4.62
N ASP A 196 1.84 10.61 -4.70
CA ASP A 196 1.19 11.11 -5.91
C ASP A 196 0.78 10.02 -6.92
N PHE A 197 -0.39 9.44 -6.65
CA PHE A 197 -0.97 8.35 -7.43
C PHE A 197 -1.94 8.85 -8.51
N GLY A 198 -1.94 10.15 -8.81
CA GLY A 198 -2.86 10.76 -9.79
C GLY A 198 -2.66 10.24 -11.22
N LEU A 199 -1.49 9.67 -11.52
CA LEU A 199 -1.21 8.98 -12.78
C LEU A 199 -1.19 7.45 -12.62
N SER A 200 -1.46 6.90 -11.45
CA SER A 200 -1.50 5.45 -11.24
C SER A 200 -2.72 4.79 -11.89
N THR A 201 -2.62 3.52 -12.23
CA THR A 201 -3.77 2.75 -12.74
C THR A 201 -3.60 1.26 -12.46
N TYR A 202 -4.72 0.54 -12.46
CA TYR A 202 -4.71 -0.90 -12.56
C TYR A 202 -4.25 -1.32 -13.97
N CYS A 203 -3.34 -2.27 -14.03
CA CYS A 203 -2.83 -2.89 -15.24
C CYS A 203 -3.37 -4.32 -15.32
N ASP A 204 -4.17 -4.60 -16.34
CA ASP A 204 -4.54 -5.98 -16.67
C ASP A 204 -3.32 -6.66 -17.31
N LEU A 205 -2.95 -7.85 -16.82
CA LEU A 205 -1.85 -8.66 -17.35
C LEU A 205 -2.01 -8.97 -18.85
N ASN A 206 -3.25 -8.95 -19.36
CA ASN A 206 -3.57 -9.22 -20.76
C ASN A 206 -3.68 -7.95 -21.62
N SER A 207 -3.58 -6.75 -21.03
CA SER A 207 -3.76 -5.48 -21.73
C SER A 207 -2.53 -4.58 -21.62
N LYS A 208 -2.11 -4.01 -22.74
CA LYS A 208 -1.05 -2.99 -22.74
C LYS A 208 -1.66 -1.60 -22.56
N MET A 209 -1.00 -0.79 -21.72
CA MET A 209 -1.35 0.62 -21.54
C MET A 209 -0.89 1.44 -22.75
N LYS A 210 -1.63 2.52 -23.05
CA LYS A 210 -1.42 3.31 -24.27
C LYS A 210 -1.21 4.82 -24.04
N ASP A 211 -1.52 5.31 -22.85
CA ASP A 211 -1.40 6.73 -22.52
C ASP A 211 0.07 7.16 -22.50
N LYS A 212 0.38 8.27 -23.16
CA LYS A 212 1.75 8.85 -23.16
C LYS A 212 1.86 9.85 -22.02
N ILE A 213 2.23 9.37 -20.84
CA ILE A 213 2.27 10.15 -19.60
C ILE A 213 3.59 9.93 -18.85
N GLY A 214 3.93 10.85 -17.96
CA GLY A 214 5.13 10.82 -17.13
C GLY A 214 6.05 12.02 -17.39
N THR A 215 7.09 12.15 -16.56
CA THR A 215 8.03 13.27 -16.60
C THR A 215 9.22 12.97 -17.54
N ALA A 216 9.63 13.93 -18.37
CA ALA A 216 10.54 13.72 -19.51
C ALA A 216 11.88 13.02 -19.19
N TYR A 217 12.49 13.29 -18.04
CA TYR A 217 13.74 12.63 -17.63
C TYR A 217 13.56 11.16 -17.26
N TYR A 218 12.40 10.79 -16.74
CA TYR A 218 12.13 9.49 -16.11
C TYR A 218 11.25 8.58 -16.98
N ILE A 219 10.55 9.13 -17.98
CA ILE A 219 9.64 8.38 -18.85
C ILE A 219 10.38 7.29 -19.64
N ALA A 220 9.76 6.10 -19.72
CA ALA A 220 10.32 4.98 -20.46
C ALA A 220 10.07 5.08 -21.98
N PRO A 221 10.96 4.56 -22.84
CA PRO A 221 10.83 4.65 -24.30
C PRO A 221 9.56 3.97 -24.85
N ASP A 222 9.13 2.89 -24.19
CA ASP A 222 7.92 2.13 -24.49
C ASP A 222 6.63 2.92 -24.19
N VAL A 223 6.65 3.79 -23.16
CA VAL A 223 5.55 4.73 -22.90
C VAL A 223 5.43 5.74 -24.03
N LEU A 224 6.55 6.30 -24.51
CA LEU A 224 6.55 7.22 -25.66
C LEU A 224 6.03 6.58 -26.96
N LYS A 225 6.24 5.27 -27.13
CA LYS A 225 5.71 4.47 -28.23
C LYS A 225 4.20 4.18 -28.08
N GLY A 226 3.65 4.33 -26.88
CA GLY A 226 2.23 4.14 -26.60
C GLY A 226 1.78 2.68 -26.44
N VAL A 227 2.71 1.78 -26.11
CA VAL A 227 2.42 0.38 -25.76
C VAL A 227 3.42 -0.08 -24.70
N TYR A 228 2.97 -0.20 -23.45
CA TYR A 228 3.83 -0.51 -22.31
C TYR A 228 3.10 -1.30 -21.22
N ASP A 229 3.86 -1.78 -20.24
CA ASP A 229 3.41 -2.49 -19.04
C ASP A 229 4.07 -1.91 -17.78
N SER A 230 3.95 -2.61 -16.65
CA SER A 230 4.51 -2.19 -15.36
C SER A 230 6.02 -1.97 -15.36
N LYS A 231 6.77 -2.52 -16.33
CA LYS A 231 8.23 -2.32 -16.44
C LYS A 231 8.62 -0.87 -16.73
N CYS A 232 7.68 0.01 -17.07
CA CYS A 232 7.95 1.44 -17.19
C CYS A 232 8.42 2.05 -15.85
N ASP A 233 7.89 1.58 -14.71
CA ASP A 233 8.32 2.04 -13.39
C ASP A 233 9.78 1.65 -13.11
N ILE A 234 10.20 0.45 -13.53
CA ILE A 234 11.59 -0.03 -13.33
C ILE A 234 12.59 0.83 -14.08
N TRP A 235 12.23 1.30 -15.28
CA TRP A 235 13.04 2.26 -16.02
C TRP A 235 13.21 3.56 -15.23
N SER A 236 12.10 4.12 -14.73
CA SER A 236 12.11 5.35 -13.94
C SER A 236 13.00 5.21 -12.69
N ILE A 237 12.91 4.08 -11.97
CA ILE A 237 13.77 3.81 -10.80
C ILE A 237 15.24 3.66 -11.22
N GLY A 238 15.53 3.04 -12.37
CA GLY A 238 16.89 2.97 -12.92
C GLY A 238 17.48 4.35 -13.19
N VAL A 239 16.67 5.27 -13.75
CA VAL A 239 17.05 6.67 -13.93
C VAL A 239 17.30 7.37 -12.59
N ILE A 240 16.46 7.14 -11.57
CA ILE A 240 16.66 7.68 -10.22
C ILE A 240 17.98 7.16 -9.64
N LEU A 241 18.26 5.86 -9.70
CA LEU A 241 19.52 5.27 -9.22
C LEU A 241 20.74 5.84 -9.95
N TYR A 242 20.65 6.03 -11.27
CA TYR A 242 21.70 6.69 -12.05
C TYR A 242 22.01 8.10 -11.51
N ILE A 243 20.97 8.88 -11.21
CA ILE A 243 21.10 10.23 -10.66
C ILE A 243 21.66 10.19 -9.23
N LEU A 244 21.22 9.27 -8.37
CA LEU A 244 21.72 9.17 -7.00
C LEU A 244 23.24 8.95 -6.95
N LEU A 245 23.77 8.13 -7.85
CA LEU A 245 25.19 7.76 -7.84
C LEU A 245 26.12 8.77 -8.53
N CYS A 246 25.64 9.54 -9.51
CA CYS A 246 26.50 10.47 -10.25
C CYS A 246 26.07 11.94 -10.23
N GLY A 247 24.84 12.24 -9.80
CA GLY A 247 24.27 13.59 -9.72
C GLY A 247 23.72 14.14 -11.05
N PHE A 248 23.76 13.37 -12.15
CA PHE A 248 23.30 13.80 -13.47
C PHE A 248 22.31 12.81 -14.09
N PRO A 249 21.33 13.26 -14.89
CA PRO A 249 20.42 12.35 -15.57
C PRO A 249 21.12 11.62 -16.73
N PRO A 250 20.79 10.34 -16.99
CA PRO A 250 21.38 9.56 -18.10
C PRO A 250 20.98 10.10 -19.48
N PHE A 251 19.82 10.75 -19.58
CA PHE A 251 19.29 11.36 -20.80
C PHE A 251 19.10 12.87 -20.57
N ASN A 252 20.14 13.67 -20.83
CA ASN A 252 20.10 15.11 -20.59
C ASN A 252 19.96 15.94 -21.89
N GLY A 253 19.30 17.10 -21.86
CA GLY A 253 19.13 17.97 -23.03
C GLY A 253 18.82 19.41 -22.62
N ALA A 254 18.94 20.36 -23.56
CA ALA A 254 18.67 21.78 -23.28
C ALA A 254 17.16 22.08 -23.12
N ASN A 255 16.32 21.19 -23.60
CA ASN A 255 14.86 21.29 -23.54
C ASN A 255 14.23 19.88 -23.55
N GLU A 256 12.93 19.83 -23.24
CA GLU A 256 12.15 18.59 -23.19
C GLU A 256 12.22 17.77 -24.50
N SER A 257 12.19 18.42 -25.66
CA SER A 257 12.25 17.75 -26.96
C SER A 257 13.57 17.00 -27.16
N GLU A 258 14.69 17.60 -26.76
CA GLU A 258 16.01 16.96 -26.82
C GLU A 258 16.13 15.79 -25.86
N ILE A 259 15.58 15.93 -24.64
CA ILE A 259 15.54 14.85 -23.65
C ILE A 259 14.75 13.66 -24.20
N ILE A 260 13.54 13.90 -24.69
CA ILE A 260 12.67 12.88 -25.29
C ILE A 260 13.37 12.18 -26.47
N LYS A 261 14.05 12.92 -27.34
CA LYS A 261 14.82 12.33 -28.45
C LYS A 261 15.90 11.37 -27.94
N LYS A 262 16.63 11.73 -26.88
CA LYS A 262 17.66 10.84 -26.28
C LYS A 262 17.03 9.61 -25.63
N VAL A 263 15.94 9.77 -24.87
CA VAL A 263 15.17 8.66 -24.30
C VAL A 263 14.71 7.70 -25.40
N GLN A 264 14.18 8.21 -26.52
CA GLN A 264 13.75 7.38 -27.66
C GLN A 264 14.89 6.53 -28.24
N THR A 265 16.13 7.03 -28.26
CA THR A 265 17.30 6.24 -28.68
C THR A 265 17.76 5.22 -27.64
N GLY A 266 17.46 5.46 -26.35
CA GLY A 266 17.85 4.58 -25.24
C GLY A 266 19.35 4.51 -24.94
N LYS A 267 20.17 5.38 -25.54
CA LYS A 267 21.62 5.39 -25.37
C LYS A 267 22.03 6.29 -24.21
N TYR A 268 22.70 5.73 -23.23
CA TYR A 268 23.34 6.42 -22.10
C TYR A 268 24.76 5.87 -21.90
N THR A 269 25.55 6.47 -21.02
CA THR A 269 26.96 6.13 -20.81
C THR A 269 27.35 6.27 -19.33
N PHE A 270 28.41 5.57 -18.91
CA PHE A 270 29.07 5.70 -17.60
C PHE A 270 30.45 6.40 -17.70
N ASP A 271 30.67 7.23 -18.72
CA ASP A 271 31.99 7.85 -19.01
C ASP A 271 32.32 9.07 -18.13
N LEU A 272 31.34 9.58 -17.36
CA LEU A 272 31.57 10.73 -16.48
C LEU A 272 32.57 10.37 -15.36
N PRO A 273 33.47 11.29 -14.95
CA PRO A 273 34.48 11.03 -13.91
C PRO A 273 33.93 10.46 -12.60
N GLN A 274 32.69 10.79 -12.24
CA GLN A 274 31.98 10.33 -11.05
C GLN A 274 31.84 8.80 -11.02
N TRP A 275 31.66 8.15 -12.17
CA TRP A 275 31.49 6.70 -12.31
C TRP A 275 32.76 5.89 -12.05
N ARG A 276 33.93 6.54 -11.98
CA ARG A 276 35.20 5.85 -11.68
C ARG A 276 35.24 5.24 -10.28
N LYS A 277 34.45 5.78 -9.35
CA LYS A 277 34.37 5.31 -7.95
C LYS A 277 33.18 4.39 -7.69
N VAL A 278 32.28 4.24 -8.67
CA VAL A 278 31.07 3.43 -8.55
C VAL A 278 31.38 2.01 -8.98
N SER A 279 30.95 1.03 -8.19
CA SER A 279 31.16 -0.39 -8.43
C SER A 279 30.52 -0.87 -9.73
N GLU A 280 31.13 -1.87 -10.36
CA GLU A 280 30.56 -2.50 -11.56
C GLU A 280 29.23 -3.20 -11.26
N SER A 281 29.00 -3.65 -10.01
CA SER A 281 27.74 -4.26 -9.61
C SER A 281 26.59 -3.25 -9.58
N ALA A 282 26.85 -1.99 -9.16
CA ALA A 282 25.86 -0.93 -9.25
C ALA A 282 25.50 -0.59 -10.70
N LYS A 283 26.52 -0.51 -11.57
CA LYS A 283 26.35 -0.25 -13.01
C LYS A 283 25.59 -1.38 -13.70
N ASP A 284 25.82 -2.64 -13.31
CA ASP A 284 25.06 -3.80 -13.80
C ASP A 284 23.57 -3.68 -13.47
N LEU A 285 23.22 -3.35 -12.22
CA LEU A 285 21.82 -3.14 -11.82
C LEU A 285 21.16 -2.03 -12.66
N ILE A 286 21.81 -0.86 -12.76
CA ILE A 286 21.32 0.25 -13.59
C ILE A 286 21.12 -0.22 -15.04
N SER A 287 22.06 -0.99 -15.57
CA SER A 287 21.99 -1.46 -16.96
C SER A 287 20.80 -2.38 -17.21
N ARG A 288 20.48 -3.23 -16.24
CA ARG A 288 19.32 -4.12 -16.28
C ARG A 288 18.00 -3.35 -16.14
N MET A 289 17.96 -2.30 -15.30
CA MET A 289 16.78 -1.46 -15.10
C MET A 289 16.50 -0.53 -16.30
N ILE A 290 17.53 0.05 -16.91
CA ILE A 290 17.44 0.91 -18.10
C ILE A 290 17.62 0.08 -19.39
N THR A 291 17.23 -1.20 -19.38
CA THR A 291 17.19 -2.02 -20.59
C THR A 291 16.09 -1.53 -21.52
N TYR A 292 16.45 -1.20 -22.77
CA TYR A 292 15.53 -0.61 -23.73
C TYR A 292 14.32 -1.50 -24.07
N ASN A 293 14.54 -2.80 -24.23
CA ASN A 293 13.46 -3.75 -24.50
C ASN A 293 12.76 -4.12 -23.17
N PRO A 294 11.48 -3.74 -22.95
CA PRO A 294 10.79 -4.01 -21.69
C PRO A 294 10.68 -5.52 -21.36
N ALA A 295 10.62 -6.39 -22.38
CA ALA A 295 10.59 -7.84 -22.17
C ALA A 295 11.91 -8.41 -21.61
N LYS A 296 13.03 -7.69 -21.78
CA LYS A 296 14.34 -8.04 -21.21
C LYS A 296 14.70 -7.19 -19.99
N ARG A 297 13.89 -6.17 -19.69
CA ARG A 297 14.09 -5.30 -18.54
C ARG A 297 13.76 -6.08 -17.28
N ILE A 298 14.65 -6.01 -16.30
CA ILE A 298 14.48 -6.65 -15.01
C ILE A 298 13.15 -6.23 -14.35
N SER A 299 12.52 -7.11 -13.60
CA SER A 299 11.35 -6.81 -12.77
C SER A 299 11.77 -6.17 -11.43
N ALA A 300 10.80 -5.64 -10.67
CA ALA A 300 11.06 -5.15 -9.32
C ALA A 300 11.59 -6.27 -8.41
N ASN A 301 10.96 -7.46 -8.44
CA ASN A 301 11.38 -8.63 -7.69
C ASN A 301 12.84 -9.04 -7.99
N GLU A 302 13.18 -9.23 -9.28
CA GLU A 302 14.55 -9.59 -9.67
C GLU A 302 15.56 -8.49 -9.31
N ALA A 303 15.16 -7.21 -9.31
CA ALA A 303 16.02 -6.09 -8.89
C ALA A 303 16.24 -6.08 -7.37
N LEU A 304 15.25 -6.47 -6.56
CA LEU A 304 15.37 -6.62 -5.10
C LEU A 304 16.39 -7.70 -4.72
N GLU A 305 16.45 -8.78 -5.49
CA GLU A 305 17.39 -9.89 -5.31
C GLU A 305 18.79 -9.62 -5.87
N HIS A 306 18.99 -8.49 -6.56
CA HIS A 306 20.26 -8.18 -7.22
C HIS A 306 21.42 -8.10 -6.21
N HIS A 307 22.58 -8.66 -6.58
CA HIS A 307 23.75 -8.77 -5.71
C HIS A 307 24.16 -7.43 -5.09
N TRP A 308 24.22 -6.37 -5.89
CA TRP A 308 24.55 -5.02 -5.41
C TRP A 308 23.63 -4.58 -4.26
N LEU A 309 22.32 -4.74 -4.44
CA LEU A 309 21.33 -4.26 -3.48
C LEU A 309 21.36 -5.10 -2.21
N THR A 310 21.38 -6.42 -2.34
CA THR A 310 21.43 -7.34 -1.19
C THR A 310 22.73 -7.24 -0.41
N TYR A 311 23.86 -6.94 -1.07
CA TYR A 311 25.15 -6.72 -0.40
C TYR A 311 25.20 -5.37 0.33
N MET A 312 24.79 -4.28 -0.32
CA MET A 312 24.86 -2.93 0.25
C MET A 312 23.85 -2.71 1.40
N THR A 313 22.76 -3.49 1.44
CA THR A 313 21.70 -3.35 2.44
C THR A 313 21.71 -4.43 3.53
N ARG A 314 22.81 -5.21 3.66
CA ARG A 314 22.93 -6.15 4.78
C ARG A 314 22.88 -5.42 6.11
N ASP A 315 21.91 -5.78 6.93
CA ASP A 315 21.79 -5.28 8.29
C ASP A 315 22.39 -6.27 9.28
N TYR A 316 23.31 -5.79 10.12
CA TYR A 316 23.99 -6.58 11.15
C TYR A 316 23.40 -6.34 12.55
N GLY A 317 22.48 -5.39 12.71
CA GLY A 317 21.82 -5.11 13.99
C GLY A 317 20.49 -5.85 14.13
N VAL A 318 20.28 -6.52 15.26
CA VAL A 318 18.96 -7.02 15.67
C VAL A 318 18.70 -6.53 17.08
N ASP A 319 17.61 -5.78 17.26
CA ASP A 319 17.06 -5.54 18.60
C ASP A 319 16.31 -6.80 19.04
N LEU A 320 17.05 -7.73 19.66
CA LEU A 320 16.51 -9.01 20.12
C LEU A 320 15.30 -8.85 21.06
N PRO A 321 15.33 -7.96 22.07
CA PRO A 321 14.15 -7.67 22.88
C PRO A 321 12.91 -7.29 22.08
N SER A 322 13.04 -6.42 21.08
CA SER A 322 11.88 -6.02 20.26
C SER A 322 11.39 -7.16 19.36
N LEU A 323 12.30 -7.91 18.73
CA LEU A 323 11.93 -9.08 17.93
C LEU A 323 11.20 -10.14 18.78
N GLU A 324 11.71 -10.40 19.98
CA GLU A 324 11.10 -11.30 20.95
C GLU A 324 9.68 -10.85 21.32
N LEU A 325 9.51 -9.57 21.63
CA LEU A 325 8.21 -9.01 21.98
C LEU A 325 7.20 -9.18 20.83
N SER A 326 7.58 -8.83 19.61
CA SER A 326 6.72 -8.98 18.42
C SER A 326 6.33 -10.43 18.16
N ILE A 327 7.28 -11.36 18.26
CA ILE A 327 7.02 -12.79 18.10
C ILE A 327 6.08 -13.31 19.20
N ASN A 328 6.32 -12.95 20.46
CA ASN A 328 5.46 -13.37 21.57
C ASN A 328 4.04 -12.79 21.43
N ASN A 329 3.91 -11.54 21.00
CA ASN A 329 2.61 -10.93 20.75
C ASN A 329 1.84 -11.69 19.65
N MET A 330 2.51 -12.02 18.53
CA MET A 330 1.91 -12.86 17.46
C MET A 330 1.53 -14.25 17.95
N LYS A 331 2.36 -14.91 18.75
CA LYS A 331 2.04 -16.24 19.34
C LYS A 331 0.84 -16.20 20.29
N SER A 332 0.66 -15.09 21.01
CA SER A 332 -0.42 -14.92 21.97
C SER A 332 -1.74 -14.49 21.32
N PHE A 333 -1.71 -14.11 20.05
CA PHE A 333 -2.90 -13.75 19.30
C PHE A 333 -3.62 -15.01 18.87
N TYR A 334 -4.94 -15.01 19.01
CA TYR A 334 -5.80 -16.11 18.63
C TYR A 334 -6.93 -15.58 17.75
N TYR A 335 -7.53 -16.45 16.94
CA TYR A 335 -8.67 -16.08 16.11
C TYR A 335 -9.76 -15.34 16.90
N THR A 336 -10.27 -14.25 16.33
CA THR A 336 -11.37 -13.47 16.91
C THR A 336 -12.48 -13.24 15.89
N GLN A 337 -13.67 -12.93 16.39
CA GLN A 337 -14.81 -12.56 15.55
C GLN A 337 -14.58 -11.25 14.76
N LYS A 338 -15.38 -11.01 13.72
CA LYS A 338 -15.14 -9.99 12.69
C LYS A 338 -15.13 -8.54 13.17
N LEU A 339 -15.95 -8.19 14.16
CA LEU A 339 -15.95 -6.87 14.79
C LEU A 339 -14.63 -6.62 15.54
N SER A 340 -14.11 -7.61 16.28
CA SER A 340 -12.80 -7.52 16.94
C SER A 340 -11.67 -7.33 15.94
N GLN A 341 -11.64 -8.15 14.88
CA GLN A 341 -10.63 -8.05 13.82
C GLN A 341 -10.66 -6.66 13.17
N ALA A 342 -11.85 -6.16 12.80
CA ALA A 342 -11.99 -4.85 12.20
C ALA A 342 -11.59 -3.71 13.15
N ALA A 343 -11.95 -3.81 14.44
CA ALA A 343 -11.60 -2.80 15.44
C ALA A 343 -10.09 -2.73 15.69
N LEU A 344 -9.45 -3.88 15.87
CA LEU A 344 -8.01 -3.98 16.04
C LEU A 344 -7.27 -3.47 14.79
N LEU A 345 -7.69 -3.90 13.60
CA LEU A 345 -7.10 -3.45 12.35
C LEU A 345 -7.30 -1.95 12.14
N TYR A 346 -8.44 -1.37 12.53
CA TYR A 346 -8.63 0.08 12.48
C TYR A 346 -7.69 0.81 13.41
N ILE A 347 -7.51 0.33 14.65
CA ILE A 347 -6.58 0.95 15.60
C ILE A 347 -5.15 0.83 15.06
N GLY A 348 -4.71 -0.39 14.74
CA GLY A 348 -3.37 -0.72 14.28
C GLY A 348 -2.99 -0.03 12.97
N SER A 349 -3.95 0.05 12.04
CA SER A 349 -3.72 0.72 10.77
C SER A 349 -3.94 2.22 10.85
N LYS A 350 -4.95 2.80 11.51
CA LYS A 350 -5.29 4.24 11.39
C LYS A 350 -4.95 5.10 12.61
N LEU A 351 -4.80 4.54 13.80
CA LEU A 351 -4.65 5.32 15.05
C LEU A 351 -3.27 5.22 15.69
N ILE A 352 -2.43 4.29 15.23
CA ILE A 352 -1.05 4.18 15.66
C ILE A 352 -0.21 5.30 15.05
N THR A 353 0.58 5.94 15.91
CA THR A 353 1.54 6.97 15.49
C THR A 353 2.78 6.32 14.91
N LYS A 354 3.50 7.09 14.11
CA LYS A 354 4.73 6.62 13.49
C LYS A 354 5.81 6.28 14.53
N GLU A 355 5.93 7.10 15.57
CA GLU A 355 6.86 6.89 16.67
C GLU A 355 6.63 5.53 17.35
N GLU A 356 5.36 5.13 17.50
CA GLU A 356 4.99 3.83 18.06
C GLU A 356 5.27 2.66 17.08
N SER A 357 5.08 2.84 15.77
CA SER A 357 5.26 1.76 14.79
C SER A 357 6.70 1.57 14.32
N ASN A 358 7.60 2.55 14.46
CA ASN A 358 8.93 2.55 13.85
C ASN A 358 9.73 1.25 14.06
N HIS A 359 9.81 0.75 15.29
CA HIS A 359 10.54 -0.47 15.61
C HIS A 359 9.89 -1.72 15.01
N LEU A 360 8.55 -1.78 14.98
CA LEU A 360 7.80 -2.85 14.33
C LEU A 360 8.02 -2.83 12.81
N THR A 361 8.07 -1.66 12.19
CA THR A 361 8.41 -1.53 10.77
C THR A 361 9.81 -2.08 10.46
N THR A 362 10.78 -1.88 11.36
CA THR A 362 12.12 -2.47 11.24
C THR A 362 12.07 -3.99 11.30
N ILE A 363 11.30 -4.56 12.24
CA ILE A 363 11.13 -6.01 12.37
C ILE A 363 10.43 -6.60 11.15
N PHE A 364 9.34 -5.98 10.70
CA PHE A 364 8.60 -6.39 9.51
C PHE A 364 9.52 -6.51 8.30
N ARG A 365 10.29 -5.46 8.00
CA ARG A 365 11.25 -5.44 6.88
C ARG A 365 12.41 -6.42 7.03
N ARG A 366 12.71 -6.86 8.25
CA ARG A 366 13.70 -7.91 8.48
C ARG A 366 13.14 -9.29 8.14
N MET A 367 11.89 -9.52 8.50
CA MET A 367 11.18 -10.77 8.21
C MET A 367 10.80 -10.88 6.73
N ASP A 368 10.41 -9.78 6.09
CA ASP A 368 10.15 -9.65 4.66
C ASP A 368 11.48 -9.68 3.89
N THR A 369 11.91 -10.88 3.53
CA THR A 369 13.23 -11.13 2.96
C THR A 369 13.25 -10.94 1.46
N ASN A 370 12.12 -11.16 0.79
CA ASN A 370 11.96 -10.91 -0.63
C ASN A 370 11.68 -9.41 -0.91
N GLY A 371 11.27 -8.64 0.11
CA GLY A 371 11.04 -7.20 0.06
C GLY A 371 9.73 -6.80 -0.62
N ASP A 372 8.74 -7.68 -0.72
CA ASP A 372 7.47 -7.42 -1.38
C ASP A 372 6.43 -6.74 -0.47
N GLY A 373 6.75 -6.54 0.80
CA GLY A 373 5.91 -5.88 1.77
C GLY A 373 4.76 -6.71 2.32
N GLN A 374 4.82 -8.03 2.16
CA GLN A 374 3.94 -9.00 2.79
C GLN A 374 4.80 -10.07 3.47
N LEU A 375 4.30 -10.73 4.52
CA LEU A 375 5.00 -11.87 5.12
C LEU A 375 4.33 -13.16 4.67
N ASP A 376 5.06 -13.96 3.91
CA ASP A 376 4.62 -15.31 3.56
C ASP A 376 4.94 -16.34 4.66
N ARG A 377 4.41 -17.56 4.52
CA ARG A 377 4.64 -18.67 5.45
C ARG A 377 6.13 -18.95 5.69
N ASN A 378 6.95 -18.96 4.63
CA ASN A 378 8.37 -19.29 4.73
C ASN A 378 9.15 -18.18 5.43
N GLU A 379 8.77 -16.93 5.20
CA GLU A 379 9.35 -15.75 5.86
C GLU A 379 9.04 -15.73 7.36
N LEU A 380 7.82 -16.10 7.74
CA LEU A 380 7.45 -16.29 9.14
C LEU A 380 8.27 -17.42 9.78
N ILE A 381 8.36 -18.60 9.14
CA ILE A 381 9.18 -19.73 9.64
C ILE A 381 10.63 -19.30 9.82
N ARG A 382 11.19 -18.60 8.84
CA ARG A 382 12.57 -18.10 8.90
C ARG A 382 12.75 -17.11 10.05
N GLY A 383 11.85 -16.14 10.21
CA GLY A 383 11.94 -15.14 11.29
C GLY A 383 11.83 -15.77 12.68
N PHE A 384 10.93 -16.75 12.87
CA PHE A 384 10.80 -17.49 14.12
C PHE A 384 12.02 -18.36 14.40
N SER A 385 12.55 -19.03 13.37
CA SER A 385 13.77 -19.83 13.47
C SER A 385 14.99 -18.97 13.80
N GLU A 386 15.12 -17.79 13.17
CA GLU A 386 16.18 -16.82 13.46
C GLU A 386 16.11 -16.37 14.93
N TYR A 387 14.92 -16.05 15.43
CA TYR A 387 14.71 -15.70 16.83
C TYR A 387 15.14 -16.82 17.79
N LEU A 388 14.73 -18.07 17.53
CA LEU A 388 15.12 -19.22 18.35
C LEU A 388 16.64 -19.44 18.33
N HIS A 389 17.26 -19.32 17.15
CA HIS A 389 18.70 -19.42 17.01
C HIS A 389 19.44 -18.35 17.81
N LEU A 390 18.96 -17.09 17.74
CA LEU A 390 19.54 -15.97 18.49
C LEU A 390 19.36 -16.11 20.01
N LYS A 391 18.33 -16.84 20.46
CA LYS A 391 18.16 -17.24 21.87
C LYS A 391 19.05 -18.40 22.32
N GLY A 392 19.81 -19.00 21.40
CA GLY A 392 20.64 -20.17 21.68
C GLY A 392 19.87 -21.49 21.76
N SER A 393 18.62 -21.53 21.29
CA SER A 393 17.86 -22.77 21.19
C SER A 393 18.34 -23.61 20.00
N PRO A 394 18.63 -24.90 20.17
CA PRO A 394 19.00 -25.77 19.06
C PRO A 394 17.80 -25.96 18.12
N LEU A 395 18.01 -25.69 16.83
CA LEU A 395 17.03 -25.97 15.77
C LEU A 395 17.22 -27.40 15.29
N ASP A 396 16.69 -28.37 16.04
CA ASP A 396 16.57 -29.75 15.56
C ASP A 396 15.30 -29.93 14.72
N ASP A 397 15.17 -31.08 14.05
CA ASP A 397 14.01 -31.38 13.19
C ASP A 397 12.68 -31.32 13.96
N SER A 398 12.68 -31.59 15.28
CA SER A 398 11.46 -31.50 16.09
C SER A 398 11.05 -30.06 16.37
N GLU A 399 12.00 -29.16 16.61
CA GLU A 399 11.70 -27.73 16.82
C GLU A 399 11.25 -27.06 15.51
N VAL A 400 11.82 -27.44 14.36
CA VAL A 400 11.38 -26.93 13.06
C VAL A 400 9.92 -27.26 12.81
N VAL A 401 9.49 -28.50 13.05
CA VAL A 401 8.08 -28.90 12.90
C VAL A 401 7.15 -28.10 13.82
N LYS A 402 7.55 -27.84 15.08
CA LYS A 402 6.76 -26.99 15.99
C LYS A 402 6.65 -25.55 15.51
N VAL A 403 7.72 -25.00 14.92
CA VAL A 403 7.69 -23.66 14.32
C VAL A 403 6.73 -23.63 13.14
N GLU A 404 6.75 -24.64 12.28
CA GLU A 404 5.84 -24.74 11.14
C GLU A 404 4.37 -24.80 11.58
N GLU A 405 4.02 -25.70 12.51
CA GLU A 405 2.66 -25.79 13.07
C GLU A 405 2.21 -24.48 13.72
N GLN A 406 3.11 -23.82 14.45
CA GLN A 406 2.84 -22.52 15.07
C GLN A 406 2.61 -21.42 14.04
N VAL A 407 3.40 -21.38 12.96
CA VAL A 407 3.23 -20.40 11.88
C VAL A 407 1.93 -20.62 11.14
N ASP A 408 1.52 -21.87 10.90
CA ASP A 408 0.24 -22.18 10.26
C ASP A 408 -0.95 -21.68 11.07
N GLN A 409 -0.90 -21.85 12.40
CA GLN A 409 -1.93 -21.29 13.30
C GLN A 409 -1.92 -19.76 13.30
N ILE A 410 -0.73 -19.14 13.35
CA ILE A 410 -0.58 -17.68 13.32
C ILE A 410 -1.15 -17.09 12.02
N LEU A 411 -0.84 -17.68 10.87
CA LEU A 411 -1.41 -17.26 9.59
C LEU A 411 -2.94 -17.38 9.59
N GLN A 412 -3.48 -18.47 10.12
CA GLN A 412 -4.93 -18.64 10.22
C GLN A 412 -5.60 -17.55 11.08
N ASP A 413 -4.92 -17.08 12.12
CA ASP A 413 -5.46 -16.14 13.10
C ASP A 413 -5.28 -14.67 12.68
N ILE A 414 -4.15 -14.32 12.05
CA ILE A 414 -3.75 -12.93 11.73
C ILE A 414 -4.15 -12.49 10.33
N ASP A 415 -4.18 -13.39 9.34
CA ASP A 415 -4.59 -13.07 7.96
C ASP A 415 -6.09 -12.69 7.95
N PHE A 416 -6.40 -11.40 8.09
CA PHE A 416 -7.75 -10.88 8.27
C PHE A 416 -8.51 -10.76 6.94
N ASP A 417 -7.78 -10.53 5.86
CA ASP A 417 -8.33 -10.43 4.51
C ASP A 417 -8.34 -11.79 3.76
N LYS A 418 -7.76 -12.84 4.32
CA LYS A 418 -7.68 -14.20 3.77
C LYS A 418 -7.00 -14.23 2.41
N ASN A 419 -5.88 -13.51 2.28
CA ASN A 419 -5.06 -13.48 1.07
C ASN A 419 -3.88 -14.49 1.11
N GLY A 420 -3.64 -15.14 2.25
CA GLY A 420 -2.57 -16.12 2.45
C GLY A 420 -1.24 -15.52 2.92
N PHE A 421 -1.21 -14.23 3.21
CA PHE A 421 -0.06 -13.48 3.70
C PHE A 421 -0.44 -12.71 4.98
N ILE A 422 0.56 -12.19 5.69
CA ILE A 422 0.34 -11.15 6.70
C ILE A 422 0.77 -9.81 6.10
N ASP A 423 -0.20 -8.92 5.89
CA ASP A 423 0.04 -7.57 5.39
C ASP A 423 0.68 -6.66 6.45
N TYR A 424 1.26 -5.55 6.03
CA TYR A 424 1.94 -4.61 6.92
C TYR A 424 1.06 -4.14 8.09
N SER A 425 -0.18 -3.72 7.84
CA SER A 425 -1.09 -3.28 8.89
C SER A 425 -1.57 -4.42 9.79
N GLU A 426 -1.71 -5.64 9.27
CA GLU A 426 -2.05 -6.82 10.07
C GLU A 426 -0.91 -7.16 11.04
N PHE A 427 0.33 -7.15 10.53
CA PHE A 427 1.53 -7.31 11.36
C PHE A 427 1.60 -6.23 12.45
N LEU A 428 1.43 -4.95 12.10
CA LEU A 428 1.43 -3.87 13.11
C LEU A 428 0.34 -4.07 14.17
N THR A 429 -0.84 -4.52 13.73
CA THR A 429 -1.99 -4.74 14.60
C THR A 429 -1.70 -5.83 15.64
N VAL A 430 -1.00 -6.89 15.25
CA VAL A 430 -0.80 -8.05 16.14
C VAL A 430 0.55 -8.03 16.86
N ALA A 431 1.59 -7.47 16.25
CA ALA A 431 2.93 -7.42 16.83
C ALA A 431 3.10 -6.32 17.90
N MET A 432 2.20 -5.33 17.94
CA MET A 432 2.28 -4.21 18.87
C MET A 432 1.88 -4.60 20.31
N ASP A 433 2.51 -3.93 21.29
CA ASP A 433 2.15 -4.07 22.70
C ASP A 433 0.67 -3.72 22.92
N ARG A 434 -0.06 -4.68 23.48
CA ARG A 434 -1.50 -4.61 23.70
C ARG A 434 -1.93 -3.43 24.57
N ARG A 435 -1.06 -2.96 25.48
CA ARG A 435 -1.32 -1.77 26.32
C ARG A 435 -1.50 -0.49 25.48
N ASN A 436 -0.90 -0.44 24.29
CA ASN A 436 -1.06 0.70 23.37
C ASN A 436 -2.46 0.71 22.72
N PHE A 437 -3.09 -0.45 22.52
CA PHE A 437 -4.45 -0.51 21.96
C PHE A 437 -5.52 -0.07 22.96
N MET A 438 -5.32 -0.40 24.24
CA MET A 438 -6.31 -0.22 25.31
C MET A 438 -6.41 1.23 25.84
N GLN A 439 -5.87 2.21 25.11
CA GLN A 439 -6.06 3.61 25.44
C GLN A 439 -7.52 4.01 25.17
N LYS A 440 -8.20 4.55 26.18
CA LYS A 440 -9.62 4.92 26.11
C LYS A 440 -9.97 5.75 24.87
N GLU A 441 -9.13 6.71 24.51
CA GLU A 441 -9.33 7.56 23.32
C GLU A 441 -9.35 6.76 22.01
N ARG A 442 -8.52 5.70 21.89
CA ARG A 442 -8.48 4.84 20.70
C ARG A 442 -9.72 3.96 20.61
N LEU A 443 -10.16 3.43 21.76
CA LEU A 443 -11.37 2.62 21.85
C LEU A 443 -12.62 3.44 21.50
N GLU A 444 -12.72 4.68 22.01
CA GLU A 444 -13.83 5.59 21.69
C GLU A 444 -13.86 5.95 20.20
N LYS A 445 -12.70 6.21 19.58
CA LYS A 445 -12.61 6.48 18.14
C LYS A 445 -12.97 5.26 17.30
N ALA A 446 -12.48 4.08 17.70
CA ALA A 446 -12.85 2.84 17.04
C ALA A 446 -14.36 2.63 17.12
N PHE A 447 -14.96 2.72 18.31
CA PHE A 447 -16.41 2.57 18.48
C PHE A 447 -17.22 3.54 17.62
N LYS A 448 -16.88 4.84 17.62
CA LYS A 448 -17.54 5.87 16.79
C LYS A 448 -17.44 5.58 15.28
N LEU A 449 -16.42 4.84 14.82
CA LEU A 449 -16.33 4.44 13.41
C LEU A 449 -17.41 3.42 13.06
N PHE A 450 -17.70 2.50 13.98
CA PHE A 450 -18.72 1.46 13.80
C PHE A 450 -20.13 2.01 14.07
N ASP A 451 -20.32 2.85 15.09
CA ASP A 451 -21.58 3.54 15.42
C ASP A 451 -21.76 4.78 14.52
N ALA A 452 -22.14 4.53 13.26
CA ALA A 452 -22.18 5.54 12.22
C ALA A 452 -23.37 6.50 12.39
N ASP A 453 -24.43 6.08 13.07
CA ASP A 453 -25.60 6.92 13.35
C ASP A 453 -25.54 7.63 14.72
N ASN A 454 -24.51 7.36 15.53
CA ASN A 454 -24.33 7.87 16.90
C ASN A 454 -25.48 7.46 17.83
N SER A 455 -26.04 6.27 17.63
CA SER A 455 -27.06 5.69 18.52
C SER A 455 -26.49 5.32 19.90
N GLY A 456 -25.17 5.17 20.01
CA GLY A 456 -24.49 4.65 21.19
C GLY A 456 -24.34 3.13 21.20
N SER A 457 -24.67 2.46 20.09
CA SER A 457 -24.61 1.01 19.93
C SER A 457 -24.27 0.62 18.50
N ILE A 458 -23.58 -0.50 18.30
CA ILE A 458 -23.22 -1.01 16.96
C ILE A 458 -24.23 -2.06 16.54
N SER A 459 -24.84 -1.86 15.37
CA SER A 459 -25.78 -2.78 14.74
C SER A 459 -25.14 -3.65 13.64
N SER A 460 -25.81 -4.77 13.30
CA SER A 460 -25.43 -5.62 12.16
C SER A 460 -25.36 -4.85 10.83
N ALA A 461 -26.29 -3.90 10.64
CA ALA A 461 -26.36 -3.09 9.43
C ALA A 461 -25.14 -2.15 9.30
N GLU A 462 -24.70 -1.56 10.40
CA GLU A 462 -23.51 -0.72 10.43
C GLU A 462 -22.23 -1.51 10.20
N LEU A 463 -22.13 -2.70 10.80
CA LEU A 463 -21.04 -3.63 10.53
C LEU A 463 -21.01 -3.99 9.04
N GLY A 464 -22.16 -4.33 8.45
CA GLY A 464 -22.27 -4.63 7.02
C GLY A 464 -21.80 -3.48 6.15
N LYS A 465 -22.27 -2.26 6.45
CA LYS A 465 -21.88 -1.03 5.75
C LYS A 465 -20.37 -0.79 5.79
N LEU A 466 -19.72 -1.01 6.94
CA LEU A 466 -18.27 -0.84 7.08
C LEU A 466 -17.49 -1.83 6.20
N PHE A 467 -17.95 -3.08 6.15
CA PHE A 467 -17.37 -4.11 5.28
C PHE A 467 -17.75 -3.95 3.80
N GLY A 468 -18.57 -2.95 3.46
CA GLY A 468 -19.04 -2.71 2.09
C GLY A 468 -20.04 -3.74 1.59
N VAL A 469 -20.72 -4.45 2.48
CA VAL A 469 -21.77 -5.43 2.16
C VAL A 469 -23.14 -4.90 2.56
N THR A 470 -24.19 -5.36 1.87
CA THR A 470 -25.57 -4.93 2.20
C THR A 470 -26.06 -5.51 3.52
N ASP A 471 -25.70 -6.77 3.78
CA ASP A 471 -26.10 -7.51 4.98
C ASP A 471 -24.94 -8.40 5.43
N VAL A 472 -24.68 -8.41 6.74
CA VAL A 472 -23.82 -9.41 7.37
C VAL A 472 -24.58 -10.73 7.43
N SER A 473 -23.90 -11.87 7.27
CA SER A 473 -24.55 -13.16 7.42
C SER A 473 -25.09 -13.31 8.85
N GLU A 474 -26.27 -13.92 8.99
CA GLU A 474 -26.85 -14.18 10.32
C GLU A 474 -25.87 -14.97 11.19
N GLU A 475 -25.16 -15.94 10.61
CA GLU A 475 -24.15 -16.73 11.31
C GLU A 475 -23.00 -15.87 11.86
N ASP A 476 -22.47 -14.94 11.07
CA ASP A 476 -21.36 -14.08 11.53
C ASP A 476 -21.83 -13.09 12.60
N TRP A 477 -23.04 -12.51 12.45
CA TRP A 477 -23.58 -11.59 13.45
C TRP A 477 -23.91 -12.30 14.76
N GLN A 478 -24.51 -13.49 14.70
CA GLN A 478 -24.78 -14.30 15.89
C GLN A 478 -23.50 -14.71 16.63
N ARG A 479 -22.38 -14.96 15.92
CA ARG A 479 -21.08 -15.17 16.57
C ARG A 479 -20.61 -13.92 17.33
N VAL A 480 -20.79 -12.72 16.76
CA VAL A 480 -20.47 -11.46 17.46
C VAL A 480 -21.30 -11.33 18.73
N LEU A 481 -22.62 -11.43 18.61
CA LEU A 481 -23.53 -11.29 19.75
C LEU A 481 -23.22 -12.31 20.84
N HIS A 482 -23.02 -13.59 20.49
CA HIS A 482 -22.76 -14.64 21.47
C HIS A 482 -21.51 -14.37 22.36
N GLU A 483 -20.48 -13.75 21.81
CA GLU A 483 -19.23 -13.48 22.53
C GLU A 483 -19.21 -12.14 23.29
N VAL A 484 -20.03 -11.18 22.84
CA VAL A 484 -19.91 -9.76 23.20
C VAL A 484 -21.18 -9.19 23.84
N ASP A 485 -22.36 -9.52 23.32
CA ASP A 485 -23.65 -9.01 23.80
C ASP A 485 -24.00 -9.65 25.15
N THR A 486 -23.76 -8.91 26.22
CA THR A 486 -23.97 -9.36 27.60
C THR A 486 -25.38 -9.09 28.09
N ASN A 487 -26.03 -8.07 27.52
CA ASN A 487 -27.36 -7.63 27.93
C ASN A 487 -28.49 -8.28 27.09
N ASN A 488 -28.14 -8.95 26.00
CA ASN A 488 -28.99 -9.62 25.01
C ASN A 488 -29.98 -8.68 24.30
N ASP A 489 -29.58 -7.45 24.02
CA ASP A 489 -30.39 -6.47 23.28
C ASP A 489 -30.19 -6.56 21.75
N GLY A 490 -29.25 -7.40 21.29
CA GLY A 490 -28.98 -7.65 19.88
C GLY A 490 -28.14 -6.59 19.19
N VAL A 491 -27.58 -5.64 19.94
CA VAL A 491 -26.61 -4.63 19.51
C VAL A 491 -25.39 -4.65 20.44
N ILE A 492 -24.31 -3.95 20.08
CA ILE A 492 -23.10 -3.90 20.92
C ILE A 492 -22.89 -2.49 21.44
N ASP A 493 -23.02 -2.28 22.75
CA ASP A 493 -22.75 -0.98 23.37
C ASP A 493 -21.23 -0.73 23.58
N PHE A 494 -20.86 0.49 24.00
CA PHE A 494 -19.44 0.84 24.20
C PHE A 494 -18.76 0.02 25.32
N ALA A 495 -19.49 -0.33 26.38
CA ALA A 495 -18.94 -1.10 27.49
C ALA A 495 -18.66 -2.55 27.05
N GLU A 496 -19.56 -3.13 26.27
CA GLU A 496 -19.41 -4.45 25.66
C GLU A 496 -18.26 -4.47 24.64
N PHE A 497 -18.17 -3.45 23.78
CA PHE A 497 -17.07 -3.27 22.84
C PHE A 497 -15.71 -3.18 23.55
N GLN A 498 -15.62 -2.41 24.64
CA GLN A 498 -14.40 -2.31 25.44
C GLN A 498 -14.07 -3.64 26.13
N ALA A 499 -15.06 -4.33 26.69
CA ALA A 499 -14.87 -5.63 27.34
C ALA A 499 -14.40 -6.69 26.33
N MET A 500 -14.97 -6.70 25.13
CA MET A 500 -14.55 -7.55 24.02
C MET A 500 -13.06 -7.39 23.72
N LEU A 501 -12.59 -6.16 23.48
CA LEU A 501 -11.19 -5.91 23.17
C LEU A 501 -10.27 -6.21 24.37
N SER A 502 -10.75 -5.99 25.60
CA SER A 502 -10.00 -6.31 26.82
C SER A 502 -9.76 -7.81 27.00
N LYS A 503 -10.68 -8.68 26.55
CA LYS A 503 -10.52 -10.14 26.61
C LYS A 503 -9.41 -10.66 25.70
N LEU A 504 -9.08 -9.90 24.64
CA LEU A 504 -8.05 -10.24 23.67
C LEU A 504 -6.65 -9.88 24.15
N VAL A 505 -6.53 -9.27 25.35
CA VAL A 505 -5.31 -8.69 25.89
C VAL A 505 -4.69 -9.49 27.01
#